data_AF-A0A329R634-F1
#
_entry.id   AF-A0A329R634-F1
#
_cell.length_a   1.000
_cell.length_b   1.000
_cell.length_c   1.000
_cell.angle_alpha   90.00
_cell.angle_beta   90.00
_cell.angle_gamma   90.00
#
_symmetry.space_group_name_H-M   'P 1'
#
loop_
_entity.id
_entity.type
_entity.pdbx_description
1 polymer ?
#
loop_
_entity_poly.entity_id
_entity_poly.type
_entity_poly.pdbx_seq_one_letter_code
_entity_poly.pdbx_strand_id
1 'polypeptide(L)' 'MFSEVFDKGLLIWIDDLLGYEKSDEGLLFLLKIVLTICAEKGLKLNPKKCSFYLRQAL' A
#
# COMPACT_ATOMS: atom_id res chain seq x y z
N MET A 1 4.72 -11.02 4.54
CA MET A 1 3.90 -11.16 3.30
C MET A 1 2.73 -10.22 3.49
N PHE A 2 2.14 -9.66 2.43
CA PHE A 2 1.00 -8.74 2.56
C PHE A 2 -0.33 -9.40 2.99
N SER A 3 -0.31 -10.69 3.33
CA SER A 3 -1.50 -11.50 3.69
C SER A 3 -2.31 -10.92 4.85
N GLU A 4 -1.69 -10.19 5.77
CA GLU A 4 -2.38 -9.60 6.92
C GLU A 4 -3.23 -8.38 6.57
N VAL A 5 -2.87 -7.67 5.50
CA VAL A 5 -3.54 -6.45 5.01
C VAL A 5 -4.31 -6.67 3.71
N PHE A 6 -4.12 -7.82 3.05
CA PHE A 6 -4.84 -8.20 1.85
C PHE A 6 -6.35 -8.27 2.12
N ASP A 7 -7.14 -7.60 1.28
CA ASP A 7 -8.61 -7.45 1.40
C ASP A 7 -9.08 -6.75 2.70
N LYS A 8 -8.15 -6.14 3.44
CA LYS A 8 -8.39 -5.40 4.69
C LYS A 8 -7.84 -3.97 4.64
N GLY A 9 -7.77 -3.40 3.44
CA GLY A 9 -7.14 -2.11 3.17
C GLY A 9 -6.10 -2.17 2.07
N LEU A 10 -5.66 -3.37 1.65
CA LEU A 10 -4.75 -3.54 0.52
C LEU A 10 -5.32 -4.52 -0.52
N LEU A 11 -5.55 -4.05 -1.74
CA LEU A 11 -5.75 -4.88 -2.91
C LEU A 11 -4.42 -5.10 -3.63
N ILE A 12 -4.23 -6.29 -4.17
CA ILE A 12 -2.97 -6.70 -4.82
C ILE A 12 -3.29 -7.30 -6.17
N TRP A 13 -2.65 -6.79 -7.22
CA TRP A 13 -2.70 -7.35 -8.56
C TRP A 13 -1.27 -7.48 -9.10
N ILE A 14 -0.74 -8.70 -9.14
CA ILE A 14 0.62 -9.02 -9.62
C ILE A 14 1.70 -8.16 -8.93
N ASP A 15 2.11 -7.07 -9.54
CA ASP A 15 3.11 -6.11 -9.08
C ASP A 15 2.52 -4.81 -8.52
N ASP A 16 1.22 -4.57 -8.74
CA ASP A 16 0.51 -3.39 -8.27
C ASP A 16 -0.14 -3.60 -6.90
N LEU A 17 -0.01 -2.59 -6.06
CA LEU A 17 -0.60 -2.49 -4.73
C LEU A 17 -1.54 -1.29 -4.69
N LEU A 18 -2.82 -1.53 -4.40
CA LEU A 18 -3.82 -0.48 -4.22
C LEU A 18 -4.28 -0.43 -2.76
N GLY A 19 -3.77 0.56 -2.03
CA GLY A 19 -4.18 0.81 -0.64
C GLY A 19 -5.43 1.69 -0.55
N TYR A 20 -6.38 1.33 0.29
CA TYR A 20 -7.62 2.07 0.52
C TYR A 20 -7.95 2.12 2.01
N GLU A 21 -8.43 3.28 2.46
CA GLU A 21 -8.91 3.49 3.82
C GLU A 21 -9.99 4.58 3.85
N LYS A 22 -10.77 4.61 4.94
CA LYS A 22 -11.87 5.58 5.09
C LYS A 22 -11.42 6.94 5.59
N SER A 23 -10.31 6.99 6.33
CA SER A 23 -9.75 8.22 6.87
C SER A 23 -8.31 8.45 6.39
N ASP A 24 -7.93 9.72 6.39
CA ASP A 24 -6.58 10.21 6.12
C ASP A 24 -5.55 9.51 7.03
N GLU A 25 -5.83 9.40 8.34
CA GLU A 25 -4.97 8.71 9.30
C GLU A 25 -4.85 7.22 9.00
N GLY A 26 -5.94 6.57 8.58
CA GLY A 26 -5.94 5.17 8.16
C GLY A 26 -5.03 4.95 6.95
N LEU A 27 -5.14 5.81 5.94
CA LEU A 27 -4.31 5.78 4.74
C LEU A 27 -2.82 5.92 5.07
N LEU A 28 -2.46 6.83 5.97
CA LEU A 28 -1.07 6.98 6.44
C LEU A 28 -0.58 5.75 7.21
N PHE A 29 -1.43 5.19 8.07
CA PHE A 29 -1.09 3.98 8.83
C PHE A 29 -0.87 2.78 7.91
N LEU A 30 -1.76 2.58 6.94
CA LEU A 30 -1.63 1.55 5.91
C LEU A 30 -0.36 1.73 5.08
N LEU A 31 -0.06 2.95 4.63
CA LEU A 31 1.17 3.25 3.88
C LEU A 31 2.41 2.87 4.69
N LYS A 32 2.43 3.18 5.98
CA LYS A 32 3.53 2.79 6.88
C LYS A 32 3.69 1.26 6.94
N ILE A 33 2.60 0.50 7.05
CA ILE A 33 2.65 -0.97 7.04
C ILE A 33 3.23 -1.48 5.74
N VAL A 34 2.75 -0.99 4.59
CA VAL A 34 3.22 -1.40 3.26
C VAL A 34 4.73 -1.16 3.11
N LEU A 35 5.19 0.05 3.44
CA LEU A 35 6.62 0.39 3.35
C LEU A 35 7.48 -0.45 4.31
N THR A 36 6.97 -0.76 5.50
CA THR A 36 7.64 -1.63 6.48
C THR A 36 7.82 -3.04 5.92
N ILE A 37 6.75 -3.64 5.38
CA ILE A 37 6.80 -4.96 4.75
C ILE A 37 7.79 -4.96 3.57
N CYS A 38 7.79 -3.90 2.75
CA CYS A 38 8.74 -3.77 1.65
C CYS A 38 10.19 -3.79 2.14
N ALA A 39 10.50 -3.00 3.18
CA ALA A 39 11.84 -2.94 3.77
C ALA A 39 12.27 -4.29 4.34
N GLU A 40 11.42 -4.95 5.13
CA GLU A 40 11.73 -6.24 5.77
C GLU A 40 11.91 -7.39 4.78
N LYS A 41 11.23 -7.33 3.63
CA LYS A 41 11.26 -8.38 2.60
C LYS A 41 12.18 -8.06 1.42
N GLY A 42 12.87 -6.93 1.45
CA GLY A 42 13.76 -6.50 0.37
C GLY A 42 13.02 -6.14 -0.93
N LEU A 43 11.72 -5.83 -0.86
CA LEU A 43 10.92 -5.40 -2.01
C LEU A 43 11.18 -3.93 -2.31
N LYS A 44 11.35 -3.60 -3.59
CA LYS A 44 11.57 -2.23 -4.05
C LYS A 44 10.36 -1.73 -4.80
N LEU A 45 9.76 -0.67 -4.29
CA LEU A 45 8.76 0.10 -5.03
C LEU A 45 9.46 0.98 -6.07
N ASN A 46 8.82 1.17 -7.22
CA ASN A 46 9.28 2.13 -8.23
C ASN A 46 8.63 3.50 -7.96
N PRO A 47 9.35 4.50 -7.42
CA PRO A 47 8.74 5.77 -7.01
C PRO A 47 8.12 6.54 -8.17
N LYS A 48 8.57 6.32 -9.41
CA LYS A 48 8.01 6.97 -10.60
C LYS A 48 6.66 6.38 -11.04
N LYS A 49 6.33 5.18 -10.57
CA LYS A 49 5.07 4.48 -10.88
C LYS A 49 4.09 4.48 -9.71
N CYS A 50 4.55 4.79 -8.49
CA CYS A 50 3.68 4.85 -7.32
C CYS A 50 2.94 6.19 -7.26
N SER A 51 1.64 6.12 -6.98
CA SER A 51 0.83 7.28 -6.60
C SER A 51 0.44 7.14 -5.13
N PHE A 52 0.87 8.08 -4.29
CA PHE A 52 0.59 8.05 -2.86
C PHE A 52 -0.46 9.07 -2.48
N TYR A 53 -1.29 8.73 -1.50
CA TYR A 53 -2.25 9.64 -0.88
C TYR A 53 -3.28 10.24 -1.85
N LEU A 54 -3.74 9.42 -2.81
CA LEU A 54 -4.81 9.80 -3.71
C LEU A 54 -6.16 9.78 -2.97
N ARG A 55 -7.02 10.77 -3.27
CA ARG A 55 -8.40 10.81 -2.76
C ARG A 55 -9.38 10.00 -3.60
N GLN A 56 -8.94 9.54 -4.77
CA GLN A 56 -9.70 8.72 -5.72
C GLN A 56 -8.75 7.72 -6.35
N ALA A 57 -9.20 6.49 -6.56
CA ALA A 57 -8.45 5.50 -7.34
C ALA A 57 -8.38 5.96 -8.81
N LEU A 58 -7.22 5.71 -9.44
CA LEU A 58 -7.02 5.89 -10.89
C LEU A 58 -7.73 4.79 -11.69
#